data_AF-A0A969M8F1-F1
#
_entry.id   AF-A0A969M8F1-F1
#
_cell.length_a   1.000
_cell.length_b   1.000
_cell.length_c   1.000
_cell.angle_alpha   90.00
_cell.angle_beta   90.00
_cell.angle_gamma   90.00
#
_symmetry.space_group_name_H-M   'P 1'
#
loop_
_entity.id
_entity.type
_entity.pdbx_description
1 polymer ?
#
loop_
_entity_poly.entity_id
_entity_poly.type
_entity_poly.pdbx_seq_one_letter_code
_entity_poly.pdbx_strand_id
1 'polypeptide(L)'
;AKLLQLVNSAFFGLPQKIDHPGDALIYLGLENVKALVLSLQVFSLFDRVKVKQFSLEELWSHSWDVGCLARQIAACERRPTTEIETAFTAGLLHDVGKLVLISGVPHGWEEALETAAREDLPLWQAERNRLGACHAEAGAALLSMWGLSDEIVEAVAFHHEPDHCGSLSFTPLTAVHAANLLARKQAAAEESSYFESVGVRDRMPAWRERFLEPAV
;
A
#
# COMPACT_ATOMS: atom_id res chain seq x y z
N ALA A 1 11.20 11.36 22.75
CA ALA A 1 11.22 12.83 22.60
C ALA A 1 10.54 13.30 21.31
N LYS A 2 11.05 12.97 20.10
CA LYS A 2 10.41 13.38 18.82
C LYS A 2 8.99 12.82 18.61
N LEU A 3 8.74 11.59 19.07
CA LEU A 3 7.41 10.95 19.06
C LEU A 3 6.35 11.79 19.78
N LEU A 4 6.66 12.28 20.99
CA LEU A 4 5.74 13.11 21.79
C LEU A 4 5.57 14.53 21.22
N GLN A 5 6.55 15.04 20.47
CA GLN A 5 6.46 16.34 19.81
C GLN A 5 5.53 16.32 18.59
N LEU A 6 5.52 15.20 17.85
CA LEU A 6 4.66 15.02 16.67
C LEU A 6 3.18 14.84 17.07
N VAL A 7 2.93 14.01 18.08
CA VAL A 7 1.59 13.75 18.63
C VAL A 7 0.93 15.02 19.18
N ASN A 8 1.73 15.93 19.73
CA ASN A 8 1.24 17.20 20.28
C ASN A 8 1.25 18.37 19.28
N SER A 9 1.45 18.11 17.98
CA SER A 9 1.43 19.14 16.94
C SER A 9 0.00 19.45 16.46
N ALA A 10 -0.21 20.67 15.95
CA ALA A 10 -1.51 21.16 15.50
C ALA A 10 -2.15 20.31 14.37
N PHE A 11 -1.37 19.47 13.71
CA PHE A 11 -1.83 18.55 12.67
C PHE A 11 -2.81 17.48 13.20
N PHE A 12 -2.72 17.12 14.50
CA PHE A 12 -3.53 16.06 15.11
C PHE A 12 -4.70 16.57 15.96
N GLY A 13 -4.79 17.87 16.23
CA GLY A 13 -5.97 18.49 16.84
C GLY A 13 -6.44 17.88 18.18
N LEU A 14 -5.54 17.30 18.97
CA LEU A 14 -5.91 16.60 20.21
C LEU A 14 -6.37 17.59 21.30
N PRO A 15 -7.48 17.29 22.01
CA PRO A 15 -7.99 18.16 23.07
C PRO A 15 -7.14 18.18 24.34
N GLN A 16 -6.24 17.21 24.55
CA GLN A 16 -5.25 17.19 25.63
C GLN A 16 -3.91 16.57 25.19
N LYS A 17 -2.81 17.03 25.82
CA LYS A 17 -1.46 16.54 25.58
C LYS A 17 -1.24 15.17 26.21
N ILE A 18 -0.50 14.29 25.53
CA ILE A 18 -0.16 12.95 26.02
C ILE A 18 1.29 12.91 26.50
N ASP A 19 1.47 12.43 27.74
CA ASP A 19 2.72 12.59 28.51
C ASP A 19 3.42 11.24 28.81
N HIS A 20 2.75 10.10 28.57
CA HIS A 20 3.28 8.77 28.84
C HIS A 20 3.37 7.88 27.58
N PRO A 21 4.53 7.26 27.30
CA PRO A 21 4.76 6.47 26.09
C PRO A 21 4.01 5.13 26.03
N GLY A 22 3.49 4.63 27.16
CA GLY A 22 2.71 3.38 27.21
C GLY A 22 1.26 3.56 26.72
N ASP A 23 0.62 4.68 27.08
CA ASP A 23 -0.76 4.98 26.66
C ASP A 23 -0.83 5.40 25.18
N ALA A 24 0.29 5.92 24.66
CA ALA A 24 0.52 6.15 23.24
C ALA A 24 0.62 4.85 22.42
N LEU A 25 0.77 3.67 23.03
CA LEU A 25 0.85 2.40 22.30
C LEU A 25 -0.54 1.79 22.02
N ILE A 26 -1.50 2.04 22.92
CA ILE A 26 -2.85 1.47 22.88
C ILE A 26 -3.80 2.34 22.04
N TYR A 27 -3.55 3.65 21.98
CA TYR A 27 -4.43 4.60 21.28
C TYR A 27 -4.21 4.69 19.76
N LEU A 28 -3.16 4.06 19.25
CA LEU A 28 -2.48 4.49 18.03
C LEU A 28 -2.31 3.35 17.02
N GLY A 29 -3.38 2.58 16.78
CA GLY A 29 -3.54 1.69 15.62
C GLY A 29 -3.52 2.44 14.28
N LEU A 30 -2.38 3.10 13.99
CA LEU A 30 -2.00 3.94 12.85
C LEU A 30 -0.57 4.49 13.07
N GLU A 31 -0.17 4.70 14.33
CA GLU A 31 1.11 5.32 14.71
C GLU A 31 2.26 4.32 14.79
N ASN A 32 1.99 3.02 14.95
CA ASN A 32 3.00 2.00 14.71
C ASN A 32 3.39 1.96 13.22
N VAL A 33 2.43 2.22 12.32
CA VAL A 33 2.69 2.29 10.87
C VAL A 33 3.40 3.60 10.52
N LYS A 34 2.98 4.73 11.09
CA LYS A 34 3.72 6.00 10.95
C LYS A 34 5.10 5.95 11.59
N ALA A 35 5.28 5.27 12.73
CA ALA A 35 6.59 5.04 13.35
C ALA A 35 7.46 4.08 12.53
N LEU A 36 6.88 3.16 11.75
CA LEU A 36 7.61 2.37 10.75
C LEU A 36 8.07 3.26 9.58
N VAL A 37 7.15 4.05 9.02
CA VAL A 37 7.39 5.02 7.94
C VAL A 37 8.33 6.17 8.38
N LEU A 38 8.41 6.48 9.68
CA LEU A 38 9.30 7.50 10.25
C LEU A 38 10.61 6.91 10.82
N SER A 39 10.65 5.63 11.21
CA SER A 39 11.90 4.94 11.56
C SER A 39 12.75 4.61 10.33
N LEU A 40 12.08 4.57 9.17
CA LEU A 40 12.64 4.83 7.85
C LEU A 40 13.25 6.25 7.77
N GLN A 41 14.50 6.41 8.25
CA GLN A 41 15.39 7.52 7.89
C GLN A 41 15.51 7.77 6.37
N VAL A 42 15.08 6.78 5.59
CA VAL A 42 14.76 6.79 4.17
C VAL A 42 14.21 8.14 3.69
N PHE A 43 13.18 8.73 4.29
CA PHE A 43 12.61 9.99 3.77
C PHE A 43 13.58 11.18 3.78
N SER A 44 14.47 11.26 4.78
CA SER A 44 15.52 12.30 4.81
C SER A 44 16.68 12.04 3.84
N LEU A 45 16.82 10.80 3.35
CA LEU A 45 17.77 10.43 2.30
C LEU A 45 17.19 10.71 0.89
N PHE A 46 15.86 10.60 0.70
CA PHE A 46 15.19 10.85 -0.58
C PHE A 46 15.09 12.33 -0.97
N ASP A 47 15.13 13.27 -0.02
CA ASP A 47 15.26 14.72 -0.34
C ASP A 47 16.52 15.03 -1.17
N ARG A 48 17.51 14.12 -1.19
CA ARG A 48 18.73 14.24 -1.99
C ARG A 48 18.68 13.51 -3.34
N VAL A 49 17.71 12.62 -3.55
CA VAL A 49 17.61 11.83 -4.77
C VAL A 49 16.57 12.49 -5.68
N LYS A 50 17.03 13.40 -6.54
CA LYS A 50 16.21 13.91 -7.65
C LYS A 50 16.07 12.82 -8.72
N VAL A 51 15.28 11.78 -8.46
CA VAL A 51 14.89 10.83 -9.51
C VAL A 51 13.89 11.52 -10.41
N LYS A 52 14.17 11.55 -11.71
CA LYS A 52 13.23 12.08 -12.70
C LYS A 52 11.97 11.21 -12.67
N GLN A 53 10.79 11.85 -12.76
CA GLN A 53 9.49 11.17 -12.89
C GLN A 53 9.03 10.38 -11.63
N PHE A 54 9.54 10.71 -10.43
CA PHE A 54 9.01 10.17 -9.17
C PHE A 54 8.62 11.30 -8.21
N SER A 55 7.40 11.22 -7.68
CA SER A 55 6.89 12.11 -6.62
C SER A 55 6.56 11.30 -5.38
N LEU A 56 7.24 11.64 -4.28
CA LEU A 56 7.00 11.04 -2.99
C LEU A 56 5.60 11.38 -2.44
N GLU A 57 5.14 12.59 -2.72
CA GLU A 57 3.81 13.07 -2.33
C GLU A 57 2.72 12.27 -3.06
N GLU A 58 2.88 12.02 -4.36
CA GLU A 58 1.95 11.20 -5.14
C GLU A 58 1.96 9.74 -4.65
N LEU A 59 3.15 9.18 -4.37
CA LEU A 59 3.26 7.84 -3.79
C LEU A 59 2.51 7.74 -2.46
N TRP A 60 2.69 8.72 -1.58
CA TRP A 60 2.03 8.75 -0.28
C TRP A 60 0.52 8.90 -0.41
N SER A 61 0.06 9.83 -1.25
CA SER A 61 -1.37 10.04 -1.51
C SER A 61 -2.02 8.76 -2.05
N HIS A 62 -1.40 8.13 -3.06
CA HIS A 62 -1.89 6.85 -3.61
C HIS A 62 -1.95 5.76 -2.55
N SER A 63 -0.89 5.61 -1.74
CA SER A 63 -0.84 4.58 -0.70
C SER A 63 -1.89 4.81 0.39
N TRP A 64 -2.14 6.07 0.76
CA TRP A 64 -3.19 6.43 1.70
C TRP A 64 -4.59 6.09 1.17
N ASP A 65 -4.86 6.45 -0.09
CA ASP A 65 -6.14 6.17 -0.73
C ASP A 65 -6.38 4.67 -0.84
N VAL A 66 -5.37 3.90 -1.27
CA VAL A 66 -5.45 2.43 -1.33
C VAL A 66 -5.68 1.83 0.06
N GLY A 67 -4.97 2.28 1.10
CA GLY A 67 -5.20 1.83 2.47
C GLY A 67 -6.63 2.08 2.94
N CYS A 68 -7.15 3.30 2.73
CA CYS A 68 -8.53 3.66 3.10
C CYS A 68 -9.56 2.80 2.34
N LEU A 69 -9.40 2.66 1.02
CA LEU A 69 -10.28 1.85 0.19
C LEU A 69 -10.25 0.37 0.60
N ALA A 70 -9.05 -0.19 0.84
CA ALA A 70 -8.90 -1.59 1.26
C ALA A 70 -9.63 -1.85 2.59
N ARG A 71 -9.54 -0.90 3.53
CA ARG A 71 -10.28 -0.94 4.79
C ARG A 71 -11.79 -0.94 4.57
N GLN A 72 -12.28 -0.05 3.71
CA GLN A 72 -13.71 0.10 3.41
C GLN A 72 -14.26 -1.15 2.70
N ILE A 73 -13.51 -1.73 1.77
CA ILE A 73 -13.85 -2.96 1.06
C ILE A 73 -13.94 -4.13 2.05
N ALA A 74 -12.92 -4.35 2.88
CA ALA A 74 -12.93 -5.41 3.90
C ALA A 74 -14.09 -5.25 4.91
N ALA A 75 -14.41 -4.01 5.30
CA ALA A 75 -15.55 -3.72 6.17
C ALA A 75 -16.90 -3.98 5.48
N CYS A 76 -17.02 -3.66 4.19
CA CYS A 76 -18.21 -3.95 3.38
C CYS A 76 -18.49 -5.45 3.28
N GLU A 77 -17.43 -6.25 3.15
CA GLU A 77 -17.48 -7.72 3.15
C GLU A 77 -17.59 -8.33 4.56
N ARG A 78 -17.81 -7.49 5.58
CA ARG A 78 -18.03 -7.89 6.98
C ARG A 78 -16.91 -8.78 7.53
N ARG A 79 -15.68 -8.52 7.11
CA ARG A 79 -14.49 -9.24 7.62
C ARG A 79 -14.26 -8.91 9.11
N PRO A 80 -13.56 -9.79 9.85
CA PRO A 80 -13.16 -9.50 11.23
C PRO A 80 -12.39 -8.18 11.33
N THR A 81 -12.53 -7.47 12.45
CA THR A 81 -11.82 -6.20 12.68
C THR A 81 -10.32 -6.32 12.45
N THR A 82 -9.71 -7.45 12.84
CA THR A 82 -8.29 -7.72 12.61
C THR A 82 -7.94 -7.68 11.12
N GLU A 83 -8.71 -8.34 10.26
CA GLU A 83 -8.47 -8.34 8.81
C GLU A 83 -8.73 -6.98 8.16
N ILE A 84 -9.68 -6.20 8.70
CA ILE A 84 -9.95 -4.83 8.24
C ILE A 84 -8.73 -3.92 8.51
N GLU A 85 -8.14 -4.00 9.71
CA GLU A 85 -6.92 -3.26 10.04
C GLU A 85 -5.69 -3.77 9.26
N THR A 86 -5.61 -5.08 9.02
CA THR A 86 -4.57 -5.68 8.18
C THR A 86 -4.68 -5.18 6.74
N ALA A 87 -5.88 -5.14 6.16
CA ALA A 87 -6.11 -4.62 4.80
C ALA A 87 -5.73 -3.14 4.68
N PHE A 88 -6.06 -2.32 5.68
CA PHE A 88 -5.63 -0.93 5.74
C PHE A 88 -4.09 -0.82 5.74
N THR A 89 -3.44 -1.57 6.62
CA THR A 89 -1.98 -1.53 6.79
C THR A 89 -1.25 -2.02 5.55
N ALA A 90 -1.69 -3.13 4.97
CA ALA A 90 -1.14 -3.67 3.74
C ALA A 90 -1.37 -2.71 2.57
N GLY A 91 -2.55 -2.10 2.44
CA GLY A 91 -2.83 -1.10 1.42
C GLY A 91 -1.96 0.15 1.55
N LEU A 92 -1.70 0.61 2.77
CA LEU A 92 -0.81 1.74 3.02
C LEU A 92 0.67 1.43 2.69
N LEU A 93 1.07 0.16 2.74
CA LEU A 93 2.46 -0.27 2.54
C LEU A 93 2.71 -0.96 1.19
N HIS A 94 1.69 -1.19 0.36
CA HIS A 94 1.77 -2.03 -0.84
C HIS A 94 2.88 -1.59 -1.82
N ASP A 95 3.10 -0.28 -1.95
CA ASP A 95 4.09 0.31 -2.87
C ASP A 95 5.41 0.70 -2.17
N VAL A 96 5.63 0.32 -0.90
CA VAL A 96 6.84 0.71 -0.13
C VAL A 96 8.14 0.25 -0.81
N GLY A 97 8.09 -0.86 -1.55
CA GLY A 97 9.23 -1.37 -2.30
C GLY A 97 9.72 -0.44 -3.40
N LYS A 98 8.91 0.52 -3.89
CA LYS A 98 9.37 1.54 -4.84
C LYS A 98 10.50 2.36 -4.23
N LEU A 99 10.41 2.71 -2.95
CA LEU A 99 11.48 3.42 -2.24
C LEU A 99 12.75 2.56 -2.16
N VAL A 100 12.61 1.26 -1.92
CA VAL A 100 13.73 0.33 -1.90
C VAL A 100 14.43 0.30 -3.26
N LEU A 101 13.67 0.18 -4.36
CA LEU A 101 14.25 0.14 -5.71
C LEU A 101 14.90 1.47 -6.10
N ILE A 102 14.24 2.60 -5.83
CA ILE A 102 14.76 3.94 -6.14
C ILE A 102 16.07 4.22 -5.40
N SER A 103 16.18 3.80 -4.13
CA SER A 103 17.42 4.00 -3.35
C SER A 103 18.51 2.99 -3.65
N GLY A 104 18.16 1.73 -3.88
CA GLY A 104 19.13 0.65 -4.08
C GLY A 104 19.68 0.57 -5.49
N VAL A 105 18.84 0.84 -6.50
CA VAL A 105 19.16 0.66 -7.93
C VAL A 105 18.59 1.80 -8.81
N PRO A 106 18.95 3.07 -8.55
CA PRO A 106 18.33 4.23 -9.19
C PRO A 106 18.39 4.22 -10.73
N HIS A 107 19.51 3.81 -11.33
CA HIS A 107 19.62 3.69 -12.79
C HIS A 107 18.69 2.61 -13.34
N GLY A 108 18.60 1.46 -12.65
CA GLY A 108 17.70 0.38 -13.06
C GLY A 108 16.23 0.79 -12.96
N TRP A 109 15.87 1.57 -11.94
CA TRP A 109 14.55 2.16 -11.81
C TRP A 109 14.21 3.09 -12.99
N GLU A 110 15.14 3.99 -13.38
CA GLU A 110 14.96 4.87 -14.54
C GLU A 110 14.78 4.07 -15.84
N GLU A 111 15.58 3.02 -16.06
CA GLU A 111 15.39 2.13 -17.22
C GLU A 111 14.06 1.38 -17.21
N ALA A 112 13.58 0.97 -16.04
CA ALA A 112 12.29 0.31 -15.89
C ALA A 112 11.15 1.27 -16.25
N LEU A 113 11.21 2.54 -15.82
CA LEU A 113 10.25 3.58 -16.22
C LEU A 113 10.25 3.80 -17.74
N GLU A 114 11.43 3.94 -18.35
CA GLU A 114 11.55 4.11 -19.80
C GLU A 114 11.02 2.89 -20.57
N THR A 115 11.27 1.69 -20.06
CA THR A 115 10.79 0.43 -20.65
C THR A 115 9.27 0.33 -20.55
N ALA A 116 8.69 0.61 -19.38
CA ALA A 116 7.24 0.62 -19.18
C ALA A 116 6.55 1.58 -20.17
N ALA A 117 7.10 2.80 -20.33
CA ALA A 117 6.56 3.79 -21.25
C ALA A 117 6.72 3.40 -22.73
N ARG A 118 7.88 2.82 -23.10
CA ARG A 118 8.16 2.43 -24.50
C ARG A 118 7.35 1.22 -24.95
N GLU A 119 7.12 0.27 -24.05
CA GLU A 119 6.53 -1.04 -24.37
C GLU A 119 5.06 -1.16 -23.92
N ASP A 120 4.49 -0.09 -23.35
CA ASP A 120 3.13 -0.05 -22.81
C ASP A 120 2.87 -1.15 -21.77
N LEU A 121 3.85 -1.36 -20.89
CA LEU A 121 3.82 -2.38 -19.85
C LEU A 121 3.46 -1.77 -18.48
N PRO A 122 2.74 -2.53 -17.62
CA PRO A 122 2.67 -2.20 -16.21
C PRO A 122 4.07 -2.07 -15.61
N LEU A 123 4.30 -1.04 -14.79
CA LEU A 123 5.62 -0.74 -14.24
C LEU A 123 6.26 -1.94 -13.52
N TRP A 124 5.48 -2.71 -12.75
CA TRP A 124 5.99 -3.89 -12.05
C TRP A 124 6.54 -4.97 -12.98
N GLN A 125 6.01 -5.10 -14.21
CA GLN A 125 6.55 -6.02 -15.22
C GLN A 125 7.86 -5.50 -15.78
N ALA A 126 7.94 -4.20 -16.07
CA ALA A 126 9.17 -3.57 -16.53
C ALA A 126 10.29 -3.64 -15.48
N GLU A 127 9.97 -3.42 -14.21
CA GLU A 127 10.88 -3.62 -13.08
C GLU A 127 11.39 -5.06 -13.04
N ARG A 128 10.50 -6.06 -13.09
CA ARG A 128 10.90 -7.47 -13.06
C ARG A 128 11.79 -7.83 -14.26
N ASN A 129 11.47 -7.34 -15.45
CA ASN A 129 12.26 -7.58 -16.67
C ASN A 129 13.67 -6.95 -16.59
N ARG A 130 13.81 -5.79 -15.93
CA ARG A 130 15.08 -5.04 -15.88
C ARG A 130 15.93 -5.38 -14.66
N LEU A 131 15.29 -5.61 -13.53
CA LEU A 131 15.94 -5.71 -12.22
C LEU A 131 15.91 -7.14 -11.67
N GLY A 132 15.15 -8.04 -12.29
CA GLY A 132 14.91 -9.40 -11.79
C GLY A 132 13.93 -9.46 -10.62
N ALA A 133 13.43 -8.31 -10.15
CA ALA A 133 12.40 -8.20 -9.13
C ALA A 133 11.58 -6.91 -9.32
N CYS A 134 10.35 -6.88 -8.82
CA CYS A 134 9.46 -5.72 -8.80
C CYS A 134 9.30 -5.11 -7.40
N HIS A 135 8.65 -3.95 -7.31
CA HIS A 135 8.44 -3.26 -6.03
C HIS A 135 7.58 -4.06 -5.06
N ALA A 136 6.65 -4.90 -5.54
CA ALA A 136 5.86 -5.76 -4.68
C ALA A 136 6.76 -6.76 -3.93
N GLU A 137 7.68 -7.40 -4.64
CA GLU A 137 8.64 -8.36 -4.10
C GLU A 137 9.65 -7.67 -3.16
N ALA A 138 10.19 -6.52 -3.57
CA ALA A 138 11.10 -5.74 -2.74
C ALA A 138 10.43 -5.23 -1.45
N GLY A 139 9.16 -4.78 -1.55
CA GLY A 139 8.36 -4.35 -0.41
C GLY A 139 8.06 -5.50 0.54
N ALA A 140 7.63 -6.64 0.03
CA ALA A 140 7.36 -7.82 0.84
C ALA A 140 8.62 -8.31 1.58
N ALA A 141 9.78 -8.35 0.91
CA ALA A 141 11.05 -8.70 1.54
C ALA A 141 11.40 -7.73 2.69
N LEU A 142 11.22 -6.42 2.49
CA LEU A 142 11.43 -5.42 3.51
C LEU A 142 10.52 -5.64 4.73
N LEU A 143 9.22 -5.82 4.49
CA LEU A 143 8.23 -5.97 5.55
C LEU A 143 8.40 -7.28 6.32
N SER A 144 8.79 -8.35 5.64
CA SER A 144 9.16 -9.62 6.27
C SER A 144 10.38 -9.44 7.20
N MET A 145 11.43 -8.75 6.75
CA MET A 145 12.60 -8.45 7.59
C MET A 145 12.26 -7.58 8.81
N TRP A 146 11.23 -6.74 8.70
CA TRP A 146 10.74 -5.92 9.82
C TRP A 146 9.76 -6.66 10.74
N GLY A 147 9.41 -7.91 10.43
CA GLY A 147 8.56 -8.74 11.27
C GLY A 147 7.07 -8.37 11.22
N LEU A 148 6.58 -7.83 10.10
CA LEU A 148 5.14 -7.73 9.87
C LEU A 148 4.53 -9.13 9.67
N SER A 149 3.22 -9.23 9.90
CA SER A 149 2.51 -10.50 9.78
C SER A 149 2.49 -11.01 8.34
N ASP A 150 2.40 -12.33 8.19
CA ASP A 150 2.40 -12.99 6.89
C ASP A 150 1.25 -12.49 6.00
N GLU A 151 0.09 -12.12 6.58
CA GLU A 151 -1.02 -11.59 5.79
C GLU A 151 -0.71 -10.20 5.19
N ILE A 152 0.09 -9.37 5.87
CA ILE A 152 0.55 -8.08 5.33
C ILE A 152 1.59 -8.33 4.23
N VAL A 153 2.56 -9.19 4.51
CA VAL A 153 3.64 -9.52 3.58
C VAL A 153 3.08 -10.13 2.29
N GLU A 154 2.15 -11.08 2.41
CA GLU A 154 1.45 -11.71 1.28
C GLU A 154 0.65 -10.69 0.47
N ALA A 155 -0.14 -9.85 1.15
CA ALA A 155 -0.91 -8.81 0.47
C ALA A 155 -0.02 -7.85 -0.32
N VAL A 156 1.15 -7.49 0.24
CA VAL A 156 2.13 -6.63 -0.45
C VAL A 156 2.83 -7.38 -1.58
N ALA A 157 3.19 -8.66 -1.41
CA ALA A 157 3.89 -9.44 -2.42
C ALA A 157 3.05 -9.66 -3.70
N PHE A 158 1.76 -9.93 -3.52
CA PHE A 158 0.90 -10.39 -4.61
C PHE A 158 -0.14 -9.36 -5.08
N HIS A 159 -0.09 -8.10 -4.63
CA HIS A 159 -1.12 -7.11 -4.98
C HIS A 159 -1.26 -6.81 -6.48
N HIS A 160 -0.27 -7.15 -7.33
CA HIS A 160 -0.41 -7.12 -8.80
C HIS A 160 -0.81 -8.45 -9.42
N GLU A 161 -0.51 -9.57 -8.75
CA GLU A 161 -0.68 -10.93 -9.25
C GLU A 161 -1.31 -11.82 -8.16
N PRO A 162 -2.55 -11.52 -7.73
CA PRO A 162 -3.15 -12.19 -6.58
C PRO A 162 -3.41 -13.69 -6.80
N ASP A 163 -3.52 -14.13 -8.05
CA ASP A 163 -3.65 -15.54 -8.43
C ASP A 163 -2.46 -16.41 -7.95
N HIS A 164 -1.28 -15.81 -7.73
CA HIS A 164 -0.09 -16.54 -7.25
C HIS A 164 -0.14 -16.89 -5.75
N CYS A 165 -1.03 -16.29 -4.97
CA CYS A 165 -1.23 -16.62 -3.55
C CYS A 165 -1.95 -17.96 -3.35
N GLY A 166 -2.77 -18.39 -4.32
CA GLY A 166 -3.50 -19.67 -4.27
C GLY A 166 -4.69 -19.70 -3.30
N SER A 167 -4.99 -18.60 -2.61
CA SER A 167 -6.23 -18.46 -1.83
C SER A 167 -7.45 -18.32 -2.74
N LEU A 168 -8.47 -19.13 -2.48
CA LEU A 168 -9.78 -19.06 -3.13
C LEU A 168 -10.82 -18.32 -2.27
N SER A 169 -10.36 -17.62 -1.23
CA SER A 169 -11.20 -16.92 -0.26
C SER A 169 -10.80 -15.46 -0.16
N PHE A 170 -11.74 -14.63 0.30
CA PHE A 170 -11.46 -13.22 0.55
C PHE A 170 -10.43 -13.08 1.68
N THR A 171 -9.33 -12.38 1.38
CA THR A 171 -8.27 -12.05 2.34
C THR A 171 -7.93 -10.56 2.24
N PRO A 172 -7.06 -10.03 3.14
CA PRO A 172 -6.53 -8.68 2.99
C PRO A 172 -5.90 -8.41 1.60
N LEU A 173 -5.27 -9.40 0.97
CA LEU A 173 -4.77 -9.31 -0.41
C LEU A 173 -5.89 -8.96 -1.40
N THR A 174 -7.06 -9.60 -1.30
CA THR A 174 -8.22 -9.30 -2.16
C THR A 174 -8.62 -7.83 -2.04
N ALA A 175 -8.68 -7.31 -0.82
CA ALA A 175 -9.05 -5.93 -0.55
C ALA A 175 -8.02 -4.94 -1.11
N VAL A 176 -6.71 -5.20 -0.90
CA VAL A 176 -5.62 -4.35 -1.39
C VAL A 176 -5.55 -4.36 -2.93
N HIS A 177 -5.70 -5.52 -3.55
CA HIS A 177 -5.72 -5.63 -5.01
C HIS A 177 -6.88 -4.81 -5.60
N ALA A 178 -8.10 -5.01 -5.11
CA ALA A 178 -9.28 -4.24 -5.55
C ALA A 178 -9.10 -2.73 -5.32
N ALA A 179 -8.64 -2.32 -4.14
CA ALA A 179 -8.40 -0.93 -3.79
C ALA A 179 -7.38 -0.26 -4.71
N ASN A 180 -6.28 -0.95 -5.04
CA ASN A 180 -5.26 -0.42 -5.95
C ASN A 180 -5.79 -0.21 -7.38
N LEU A 181 -6.60 -1.15 -7.88
CA LEU A 181 -7.25 -1.00 -9.20
C LEU A 181 -8.23 0.18 -9.22
N LEU A 182 -9.04 0.31 -8.18
CA LEU A 182 -10.01 1.39 -8.02
C LEU A 182 -9.34 2.75 -7.90
N ALA A 183 -8.29 2.88 -7.06
CA ALA A 183 -7.53 4.11 -6.90
C ALA A 183 -6.87 4.57 -8.22
N ARG A 184 -6.37 3.63 -9.02
CA ARG A 184 -5.76 3.90 -10.34
C ARG A 184 -6.79 4.05 -11.47
N LYS A 185 -8.09 3.89 -11.20
CA LYS A 185 -9.19 3.90 -12.19
C LYS A 185 -9.00 2.92 -13.35
N GLN A 186 -8.38 1.77 -13.08
CA GLN A 186 -8.04 0.77 -14.10
C GLN A 186 -9.20 -0.20 -14.35
N ALA A 187 -10.18 0.22 -15.16
CA ALA A 187 -11.38 -0.58 -15.43
C ALA A 187 -11.10 -1.95 -16.09
N ALA A 188 -10.09 -2.05 -16.97
CA ALA A 188 -9.76 -3.29 -17.68
C ALA A 188 -9.16 -4.39 -16.78
N ALA A 189 -8.53 -4.01 -15.67
CA ALA A 189 -7.94 -4.96 -14.71
C ALA A 189 -8.98 -5.55 -13.74
N GLU A 190 -10.18 -4.99 -13.68
CA GLU A 190 -11.28 -5.49 -12.85
C GLU A 190 -11.94 -6.75 -13.44
N GLU A 191 -11.60 -7.10 -14.68
CA GLU A 191 -12.00 -8.36 -15.33
C GLU A 191 -11.10 -9.55 -14.96
N SER A 192 -10.22 -9.39 -13.97
CA SER A 192 -9.35 -10.46 -13.48
C SER A 192 -10.15 -11.72 -13.08
N SER A 193 -9.72 -12.88 -13.58
CA SER A 193 -10.25 -14.19 -13.18
C SER A 193 -10.14 -14.44 -11.67
N TYR A 194 -9.21 -13.75 -11.00
CA TYR A 194 -9.05 -13.80 -9.56
C TYR A 194 -10.35 -13.43 -8.81
N PHE A 195 -11.01 -12.33 -9.18
CA PHE A 195 -12.22 -11.89 -8.48
C PHE A 195 -13.39 -12.87 -8.67
N GLU A 196 -13.40 -13.60 -9.79
CA GLU A 196 -14.36 -14.69 -10.00
C GLU A 196 -14.04 -15.87 -9.08
N SER A 197 -12.76 -16.25 -8.97
CA SER A 197 -12.33 -17.36 -8.11
C SER A 197 -12.63 -17.12 -6.62
N VAL A 198 -12.57 -15.86 -6.17
CA VAL A 198 -12.87 -15.44 -4.79
C VAL A 198 -14.35 -15.10 -4.59
N GLY A 199 -15.16 -15.06 -5.66
CA GLY A 199 -16.61 -14.83 -5.59
C GLY A 199 -17.00 -13.37 -5.34
N VAL A 200 -16.16 -12.40 -5.71
CA VAL A 200 -16.39 -10.96 -5.48
C VAL A 200 -16.43 -10.11 -6.77
N ARG A 201 -16.36 -10.73 -7.95
CA ARG A 201 -16.41 -10.04 -9.25
C ARG A 201 -17.58 -9.04 -9.35
N ASP A 202 -18.77 -9.46 -8.97
CA ASP A 202 -19.98 -8.64 -9.03
C ASP A 202 -20.02 -7.49 -8.00
N ARG A 203 -19.06 -7.45 -7.07
CA ARG A 203 -18.96 -6.40 -6.03
C ARG A 203 -18.14 -5.19 -6.47
N MET A 204 -17.24 -5.35 -7.45
CA MET A 204 -16.36 -4.27 -7.92
C MET A 204 -17.13 -3.01 -8.36
N PRO A 205 -18.22 -3.10 -9.17
CA PRO A 205 -19.01 -1.93 -9.53
C PRO A 205 -19.64 -1.25 -8.31
N ALA A 206 -20.14 -2.03 -7.35
CA ALA A 206 -20.77 -1.50 -6.14
C ALA A 206 -19.76 -0.80 -5.22
N TRP A 207 -18.54 -1.32 -5.10
CA TRP A 207 -17.47 -0.65 -4.34
C TRP A 207 -17.04 0.66 -5.01
N ARG A 208 -16.94 0.68 -6.35
CA ARG A 208 -16.64 1.90 -7.11
C ARG A 208 -17.69 2.99 -6.85
N GLU A 209 -18.96 2.68 -7.08
CA GLU A 209 -20.07 3.62 -6.88
C GLU A 209 -20.08 4.14 -5.43
N ARG A 210 -19.95 3.24 -4.46
CA ARG A 210 -20.05 3.60 -3.04
C ARG A 210 -18.90 4.43 -2.51
N PHE A 211 -17.67 4.20 -2.98
CA PHE A 211 -16.47 4.78 -2.37
C PHE A 211 -15.79 5.85 -3.21
N LEU A 212 -16.07 5.92 -4.52
CA LEU A 212 -15.44 6.88 -5.43
C LEU A 212 -16.40 7.89 -6.05
N GLU A 213 -17.72 7.63 -6.06
CA GLU A 213 -18.69 8.61 -6.56
C GLU A 213 -19.20 9.52 -5.41
N PRO A 214 -19.32 10.84 -5.64
CA PRO A 214 -19.89 11.73 -4.64
C PRO A 214 -21.36 11.37 -4.42
N ALA A 215 -21.76 11.21 -3.16
CA ALA A 215 -23.17 11.00 -2.82
C ALA A 215 -24.02 12.15 -3.40
N VAL A 216 -24.99 11.79 -4.24
CA VAL A 216 -25.96 12.71 -4.88
C VAL A 216 -26.83 13.39 -3.83
#